data_AF-A0A5B9D7N4-F1
#
_entry.id   AF-A0A5B9D7N4-F1
#
_cell.length_a   1.000
_cell.length_b   1.000
_cell.length_c   1.000
_cell.angle_alpha   90.00
_cell.angle_beta   90.00
_cell.angle_gamma   90.00
#
_symmetry.space_group_name_H-M   'P 1'
#
loop_
_entity.id
_entity.type
_entity.pdbx_description
1 polymer ?
#
loop_
_entity_poly.entity_id
_entity_poly.type
_entity_poly.pdbx_seq_one_letter_code
_entity_poly.pdbx_strand_id
1 'polypeptide(L)'
;MVKNKFISVAPRTEKFNNMVDRITEITGLDHKYVRKSSEEVLEKWEEKNNREISTLFTSHGSFRQDEIHKMAKTLQRYLEPKIDSGVVINKIETIAEFWLNDLFINF
;
A
#
# COMPACT_ATOMS: atom_id res chain seq x y z
N MET A 1 -8.59 -14.50 -6.93
CA MET A 1 -8.22 -13.27 -6.19
C MET A 1 -9.38 -12.31 -6.30
N VAL A 2 -9.97 -11.93 -5.17
CA VAL A 2 -10.94 -10.84 -5.15
C VAL A 2 -10.12 -9.56 -5.33
N LYS A 3 -10.37 -8.78 -6.38
CA LYS A 3 -9.76 -7.45 -6.50
C LYS A 3 -10.33 -6.59 -5.38
N ASN A 4 -9.48 -5.98 -4.56
CA ASN A 4 -9.96 -5.02 -3.56
C ASN A 4 -10.77 -3.92 -4.27
N LYS A 5 -12.03 -3.75 -3.84
CA LYS A 5 -12.99 -2.84 -4.50
C LYS A 5 -12.49 -1.40 -4.50
N PHE A 6 -11.73 -1.00 -3.49
CA PHE A 6 -11.19 0.34 -3.37
C PHE A 6 -10.29 0.73 -4.54
N ILE A 7 -9.30 -0.12 -4.84
CA ILE A 7 -8.32 0.12 -5.92
C ILE A 7 -8.84 -0.28 -7.31
N SER A 8 -10.07 -0.80 -7.42
CA SER A 8 -10.69 -1.19 -8.69
C SER A 8 -11.24 -0.01 -9.51
N VAL A 9 -11.26 1.19 -8.92
CA VAL A 9 -11.70 2.42 -9.57
C VAL A 9 -10.53 3.07 -10.32
N ALA A 10 -10.72 3.38 -11.60
CA ALA A 10 -9.68 3.74 -12.56
C ALA A 10 -8.54 4.65 -12.02
N PRO A 11 -8.82 5.86 -11.47
CA PRO A 11 -7.75 6.72 -10.96
C PRO A 11 -6.95 6.12 -9.80
N ARG A 12 -7.58 5.28 -8.97
CA ARG A 12 -6.91 4.58 -7.86
C ARG A 12 -6.16 3.34 -8.35
N THR A 13 -6.66 2.67 -9.39
CA THR A 13 -5.95 1.56 -10.02
C THR A 13 -4.60 2.02 -10.58
N GLU A 14 -4.56 3.16 -11.26
CA GLU A 14 -3.33 3.71 -11.82
C GLU A 14 -2.31 4.07 -10.74
N LYS A 15 -2.72 4.85 -9.73
CA LYS A 15 -1.87 5.21 -8.59
C LYS A 15 -1.34 3.98 -7.84
N PHE A 16 -2.20 2.99 -7.63
CA PHE A 16 -1.81 1.73 -7.00
C PHE A 16 -0.82 0.93 -7.85
N ASN A 17 -1.02 0.87 -9.17
CA ASN A 17 -0.07 0.23 -10.08
C ASN A 17 1.29 0.94 -10.06
N ASN A 18 1.31 2.28 -10.07
CA ASN A 18 2.56 3.03 -10.00
C ASN A 18 3.34 2.74 -8.71
N MET A 19 2.65 2.57 -7.58
CA MET A 19 3.27 2.12 -6.33
C MET A 19 3.91 0.73 -6.49
N VAL A 20 3.15 -0.22 -7.04
CA VAL A 20 3.61 -1.60 -7.27
C VAL A 20 4.81 -1.62 -8.20
N ASP A 21 4.76 -0.89 -9.32
CA ASP A 21 5.84 -0.79 -10.29
C ASP A 21 7.10 -0.21 -9.64
N ARG A 22 6.96 0.87 -8.88
CA ARG A 22 8.10 1.52 -8.23
C ARG A 22 8.75 0.63 -7.18
N ILE A 23 7.96 -0.09 -6.37
CA ILE A 23 8.47 -1.05 -5.40
C ILE A 23 9.14 -2.23 -6.12
N THR A 24 8.52 -2.74 -7.18
CA THR A 24 9.10 -3.83 -8.01
C THR A 24 10.47 -3.43 -8.54
N GLU A 25 10.60 -2.22 -9.09
CA GLU A 25 11.85 -1.69 -9.64
C GLU A 25 12.96 -1.63 -8.58
N ILE A 26 12.67 -1.08 -7.38
CA ILE A 26 13.72 -0.90 -6.36
C ILE A 26 14.07 -2.18 -5.60
N THR A 27 13.16 -3.16 -5.57
CA THR A 27 13.35 -4.41 -4.85
C THR A 27 13.86 -5.55 -5.73
N GLY A 28 13.63 -5.47 -7.04
CA GLY A 28 13.90 -6.57 -7.98
C GLY A 28 13.01 -7.79 -7.77
N LEU A 29 11.97 -7.68 -6.94
CA LEU A 29 11.03 -8.76 -6.69
C LEU A 29 10.07 -8.96 -7.86
N ASP A 30 9.45 -10.13 -7.93
CA ASP A 30 8.41 -10.40 -8.91
C ASP A 30 7.21 -9.43 -8.73
N HIS A 31 6.81 -8.78 -9.83
CA HIS A 31 5.73 -7.80 -9.82
C HIS A 31 4.41 -8.37 -9.27
N LYS A 32 4.07 -9.63 -9.60
CA LYS A 32 2.82 -10.25 -9.09
C LYS A 32 2.90 -10.47 -7.59
N TYR A 33 4.07 -10.82 -7.06
CA TYR A 33 4.31 -10.91 -5.63
C TYR A 33 4.13 -9.56 -4.94
N VAL A 34 4.79 -8.49 -5.44
CA VAL A 34 4.66 -7.13 -4.88
C VAL A 34 3.21 -6.66 -4.91
N ARG A 35 2.51 -6.88 -6.03
CA ARG A 35 1.10 -6.54 -6.16
C ARG A 35 0.25 -7.27 -5.13
N LYS A 36 0.41 -8.59 -5.01
CA LYS A 36 -0.36 -9.42 -4.09
C LYS A 36 -0.12 -8.99 -2.64
N SER A 37 1.13 -8.77 -2.24
CA SER A 37 1.46 -8.28 -0.91
C SER A 37 0.87 -6.90 -0.63
N SER A 38 0.83 -6.02 -1.62
CA SER A 38 0.22 -4.69 -1.51
C SER A 38 -1.30 -4.77 -1.35
N GLU A 39 -1.97 -5.65 -2.10
CA GLU A 39 -3.42 -5.88 -1.98
C GLU A 39 -3.79 -6.50 -0.62
N GLU A 40 -3.01 -7.49 -0.15
CA GLU A 40 -3.19 -8.13 1.16
C GLU A 40 -3.07 -7.14 2.33
N VAL A 41 -2.24 -6.10 2.20
CA VAL A 41 -2.11 -5.06 3.23
C VAL A 41 -3.42 -4.27 3.39
N LEU A 42 -4.08 -3.94 2.28
CA LEU A 42 -5.37 -3.24 2.31
C LEU A 42 -6.46 -4.13 2.89
N GLU A 43 -6.52 -5.39 2.45
CA GLU A 43 -7.49 -6.38 2.94
C GLU A 43 -7.35 -6.63 4.44
N LYS A 44 -6.12 -6.84 4.93
CA LYS A 44 -5.87 -7.02 6.37
C LYS A 44 -6.20 -5.79 7.20
N TRP A 45 -6.02 -4.60 6.62
CA TRP A 45 -6.47 -3.38 7.28
C TRP A 45 -8.00 -3.37 7.42
N GLU A 46 -8.73 -3.71 6.37
CA GLU A 46 -10.20 -3.77 6.39
C GLU A 46 -10.71 -4.82 7.38
N GLU A 47 -10.11 -6.01 7.38
CA GLU A 47 -10.41 -7.09 8.32
C GLU A 47 -10.16 -6.67 9.77
N LYS A 48 -8.99 -6.09 10.07
CA LYS A 48 -8.61 -5.67 11.42
C LYS A 48 -9.50 -4.56 11.96
N ASN A 49 -9.94 -3.65 11.11
CA ASN A 49 -10.72 -2.49 11.51
C ASN A 49 -12.23 -2.71 11.37
N ASN A 50 -12.66 -3.84 10.81
CA ASN A 50 -14.05 -4.16 10.49
C ASN A 50 -14.77 -3.01 9.74
N ARG A 51 -14.08 -2.42 8.76
CA ARG A 51 -14.60 -1.31 7.93
C ARG A 51 -13.86 -1.22 6.60
N GLU A 52 -14.52 -0.64 5.61
CA GLU A 52 -13.91 -0.40 4.29
C GLU A 52 -12.79 0.63 4.38
N ILE A 53 -11.74 0.45 3.58
CA ILE A 53 -10.62 1.40 3.50
C ILE A 53 -11.06 2.77 2.96
N SER A 54 -12.17 2.82 2.22
CA SER A 54 -12.86 4.03 1.78
C SER A 54 -13.29 4.94 2.94
N THR A 55 -13.45 4.42 4.16
CA THR A 55 -13.76 5.23 5.34
C THR A 55 -12.60 6.15 5.77
N LEU A 56 -11.38 5.91 5.27
CA LEU A 56 -10.24 6.80 5.52
C LEU A 56 -10.38 8.17 4.82
N PHE A 57 -11.22 8.31 3.79
CA PHE A 57 -11.45 9.62 3.15
C PHE A 57 -12.07 10.63 4.12
N THR A 58 -13.02 10.17 4.93
CA THR A 58 -13.78 11.00 5.87
C THR A 58 -13.11 11.07 7.25
N SER A 59 -11.96 10.44 7.42
CA SER A 59 -11.22 10.42 8.69
C SER A 59 -10.46 11.72 8.93
N HIS A 60 -10.21 12.06 10.19
CA HIS A 60 -9.33 13.17 10.55
C HIS A 60 -7.93 12.97 9.95
N GLY A 61 -7.31 14.05 9.49
CA GLY A 61 -6.04 14.00 8.75
C GLY A 61 -4.93 13.22 9.47
N SER A 62 -4.76 13.43 10.78
CA SER A 62 -3.79 12.70 11.60
C SER A 62 -4.09 11.20 11.67
N PHE A 63 -5.35 10.82 11.92
CA PHE A 63 -5.76 9.42 11.97
C PHE A 63 -5.49 8.72 10.64
N ARG A 64 -5.82 9.38 9.52
CA ARG A 64 -5.54 8.85 8.19
C ARG A 64 -4.05 8.61 7.97
N GLN A 65 -3.19 9.57 8.34
CA GLN A 65 -1.74 9.42 8.20
C GLN A 65 -1.21 8.27 9.06
N ASP A 66 -1.68 8.13 10.30
CA ASP A 66 -1.27 7.03 11.19
C ASP A 66 -1.64 5.66 10.61
N GLU A 67 -2.83 5.52 10.01
CA GLU A 67 -3.25 4.28 9.36
C GLU A 67 -2.46 3.99 8.08
N ILE A 68 -2.14 5.02 7.28
CA ILE A 68 -1.27 4.90 6.11
C ILE A 68 0.14 4.43 6.52
N HIS A 69 0.73 5.05 7.53
CA HIS A 69 2.03 4.65 8.06
C HIS A 69 2.04 3.18 8.50
N LYS A 70 1.00 2.74 9.23
CA LYS A 70 0.87 1.32 9.65
C LYS A 70 0.75 0.37 8.45
N MET A 71 0.03 0.75 7.41
CA MET A 71 -0.08 -0.05 6.17
C MET A 71 1.27 -0.13 5.45
N ALA A 72 1.95 0.99 5.24
CA ALA A 72 3.26 1.04 4.60
C ALA A 72 4.31 0.19 5.33
N LYS A 73 4.34 0.27 6.66
CA LYS A 73 5.21 -0.56 7.51
C LYS A 73 4.86 -2.04 7.44
N THR A 74 3.58 -2.37 7.31
CA THR A 74 3.14 -3.76 7.11
C THR A 74 3.62 -4.29 5.76
N LEU A 75 3.51 -3.49 4.70
CA LEU A 75 4.02 -3.85 3.38
C LEU A 75 5.54 -4.07 3.41
N GLN A 76 6.29 -3.15 4.02
CA GLN A 76 7.74 -3.30 4.22
C GLN A 76 8.09 -4.65 4.86
N ARG A 77 7.42 -5.00 5.97
CA ARG A 77 7.62 -6.29 6.66
C ARG A 77 7.26 -7.52 5.82
N TYR A 78 6.33 -7.40 4.88
CA TYR A 78 5.96 -8.52 4.01
C TYR A 78 7.02 -8.77 2.95
N LEU A 79 7.67 -7.72 2.46
CA LEU A 79 8.68 -7.80 1.43
C LEU A 79 10.09 -8.04 1.99
N GLU A 80 10.36 -7.57 3.21
CA GLU A 80 11.64 -7.70 3.93
C GLU A 80 12.27 -9.11 3.87
N PRO A 81 11.53 -10.23 4.06
CA PRO A 81 12.12 -11.57 4.02
C PRO A 81 12.71 -11.99 2.66
N LYS A 82 12.48 -11.21 1.60
CA LYS A 82 12.99 -11.47 0.24
C LYS A 82 13.98 -10.40 -0.23
N ILE A 83 14.39 -9.49 0.64
CA ILE A 83 15.24 -8.36 0.29
C ILE A 83 16.46 -8.34 1.22
N ASP A 84 17.65 -8.48 0.63
CA ASP A 84 18.90 -8.50 1.40
C ASP A 84 19.42 -7.10 1.76
N SER A 85 18.91 -6.05 1.11
CA SER A 85 19.39 -4.67 1.28
C SER A 85 18.53 -3.87 2.27
N GLY A 86 19.09 -3.56 3.43
CA GLY A 86 18.45 -2.67 4.42
C GLY A 86 18.12 -1.27 3.88
N VAL A 87 18.91 -0.76 2.94
CA VAL A 87 18.62 0.53 2.26
C VAL A 87 17.37 0.42 1.40
N VAL A 88 17.18 -0.69 0.70
CA VAL A 88 15.97 -0.94 -0.10
C VAL A 88 14.77 -1.11 0.81
N ILE A 89 14.89 -1.88 1.89
CA ILE A 89 13.83 -2.06 2.90
C ILE A 89 13.33 -0.70 3.42
N ASN A 90 14.24 0.21 3.78
CA ASN A 90 13.87 1.55 4.27
C ASN A 90 13.13 2.39 3.21
N LYS A 91 13.43 2.22 1.92
CA LYS A 91 12.76 2.95 0.84
C LYS A 91 11.33 2.48 0.58
N ILE A 92 11.02 1.21 0.86
CA ILE A 92 9.67 0.65 0.62
C ILE A 92 8.61 1.40 1.40
N GLU A 93 8.87 1.67 2.68
CA GLU A 93 7.94 2.39 3.55
C GLU A 93 7.64 3.78 2.98
N THR A 94 8.68 4.57 2.66
CA THR A 94 8.51 5.91 2.08
C THR A 94 7.74 5.90 0.76
N ILE A 95 8.02 4.95 -0.14
CA ILE A 95 7.31 4.83 -1.42
C ILE A 95 5.85 4.46 -1.17
N ALA A 96 5.60 3.49 -0.30
CA ALA A 96 4.25 3.04 0.02
C ALA A 96 3.43 4.16 0.68
N GLU A 97 3.98 4.88 1.66
CA GLU A 97 3.30 6.02 2.29
C GLU A 97 2.91 7.09 1.28
N PHE A 98 3.85 7.49 0.41
CA PHE A 98 3.60 8.50 -0.61
C PHE A 98 2.40 8.11 -1.48
N TRP A 99 2.43 6.91 -2.06
CA TRP A 99 1.38 6.48 -2.98
C TRP A 99 0.07 6.15 -2.28
N LEU A 100 0.11 5.52 -1.10
CA LEU A 100 -1.10 5.28 -0.30
C LEU A 100 -1.77 6.60 0.07
N ASN A 101 -1.02 7.62 0.45
CA ASN A 101 -1.57 8.95 0.71
C ASN A 101 -2.15 9.57 -0.58
N ASP A 102 -1.45 9.41 -1.71
CA ASP A 102 -1.93 9.88 -3.01
C ASP A 102 -3.26 9.21 -3.44
N LEU A 103 -3.55 7.97 -3.01
CA LEU A 103 -4.87 7.35 -3.24
C LEU A 103 -6.03 8.13 -2.64
N PHE A 104 -5.77 8.96 -1.62
CA PHE A 104 -6.77 9.75 -0.90
C PHE A 104 -6.75 11.25 -1.25
N ILE A 105 -5.79 11.69 -2.07
CA ILE A 105 -5.68 13.06 -2.56
C ILE A 105 -6.33 13.13 -3.96
N ASN A 106 -7.30 14.02 -4.13
CA ASN A 106 -8.14 14.30 -5.33
C ASN A 106 -9.53 13.63 -5.38
N PHE A 107 -10.36 13.89 -4.37
CA PHE A 107 -11.81 13.99 -4.54
C PHE A 107 -12.33 15.18 -3.72
#